data_AF-A0A7V9LB99-F1
#
_entry.id   AF-A0A7V9LB99-F1
#
_cell.length_a   1.000
_cell.length_b   1.000
_cell.length_c   1.000
_cell.angle_alpha   90.00
_cell.angle_beta   90.00
_cell.angle_gamma   90.00
#
_symmetry.space_group_name_H-M   'P 1'
#
loop_
_entity.id
_entity.type
_entity.pdbx_description
1 polymer ?
#
loop_
_entity_poly.entity_id
_entity_poly.type
_entity_poly.pdbx_seq_one_letter_code
_entity_poly.pdbx_strand_id
1 'polypeptide(L)'
;VEDHALERADGGFGYIDSYLYLYRLDAEPKRLAAINASEQRVITPKAVDLWEDGPRLGITTAGYGGSRQVLFSWADRAFDKPPQINAWDTPPGAADGAYTEDGAWITASSLLDAWVIHGAGTEVQVVPAGKPSTRTLDSRLGELLFFTEMMAPWGKTDGPLSRFTCETCHHEGYTDGRTHFTGREHGGLKVHASTRPLLGLFNNAPYFSRALDQSMTQMVHSEFKVANRHNGRDPWFELTTLDIKWLHHVVGREPLRLSAEKLRAAFMAFLIDFTHRRNPAADHAAFTAAEKRGAEVFRDRCASCHDARLIAEDPNSAVPFERWEKLVLSPPGPLVWNTAEYAKTGVLPYVHEDGARIPTLRRLYKKWPYFTNGSAKSLAEVVDRFAYDARSSLHDQGAPAMTRLPADDKAALLAFLDLL
;
A
#
# COMPACT_ATOMS: atom_id res chain seq x y z
N VAL A 1 -2.95 6.90 10.30
CA VAL A 1 -1.51 6.58 10.32
C VAL A 1 -0.80 7.87 9.93
N GLU A 2 0.10 8.36 10.77
CA GLU A 2 0.68 9.72 10.79
C GLU A 2 -0.20 10.80 11.45
N ASP A 3 0.41 11.65 12.28
CA ASP A 3 -0.12 12.93 12.78
C ASP A 3 0.65 14.14 12.19
N HIS A 4 1.68 13.88 11.39
CA HIS A 4 2.45 14.83 10.60
C HIS A 4 2.90 14.17 9.29
N ALA A 5 3.15 14.94 8.23
CA ALA A 5 3.44 14.36 6.92
C ALA A 5 4.73 13.51 6.93
N LEU A 6 4.69 12.33 6.30
CA LEU A 6 5.88 11.51 6.06
C LEU A 6 7.02 12.33 5.47
N GLU A 7 8.16 12.30 6.14
CA GLU A 7 9.40 12.89 5.65
C GLU A 7 10.41 11.79 5.34
N ARG A 8 11.03 11.92 4.15
CA ARG A 8 12.08 11.00 3.67
C ARG A 8 13.45 11.68 3.59
N ALA A 9 13.65 12.75 4.34
CA ALA A 9 14.98 13.35 4.49
C ALA A 9 15.97 12.30 5.00
N ASP A 10 17.24 12.39 4.57
CA ASP A 10 18.33 11.50 4.96
C ASP A 10 18.19 10.00 4.59
N GLY A 11 17.19 9.68 3.77
CA GLY A 11 16.99 8.35 3.18
C GLY A 11 16.37 7.31 4.12
N GLY A 12 15.69 7.73 5.19
CA GLY A 12 14.89 6.87 6.06
C GLY A 12 13.39 7.08 5.92
N PHE A 13 12.61 6.28 6.65
CA PHE A 13 11.21 6.57 6.95
C PHE A 13 11.12 7.06 8.39
N GLY A 14 10.71 8.30 8.58
CA GLY A 14 10.33 8.76 9.91
C GLY A 14 8.82 8.78 10.05
N TYR A 15 8.36 9.13 11.25
CA TYR A 15 7.12 9.89 11.34
C TYR A 15 5.85 9.10 10.96
N ILE A 16 5.94 7.76 11.04
CA ILE A 16 4.90 6.78 10.73
C ILE A 16 4.37 6.17 12.03
N ASP A 17 3.36 6.78 12.61
CA ASP A 17 2.69 6.25 13.80
C ASP A 17 1.22 5.93 13.55
N SER A 18 0.64 5.08 14.39
CA SER A 18 -0.74 4.65 14.28
C SER A 18 -1.58 5.39 15.29
N TYR A 19 -2.56 6.15 14.80
CA TYR A 19 -3.41 6.98 15.64
C TYR A 19 -4.85 6.48 15.65
N LEU A 20 -5.47 6.58 16.82
CA LEU A 20 -6.92 6.47 16.98
C LEU A 20 -7.47 7.84 17.34
N TYR A 21 -8.54 8.25 16.65
CA TYR A 21 -9.23 9.50 16.93
C TYR A 21 -10.68 9.20 17.32
N LEU A 22 -11.08 9.71 18.48
CA LEU A 22 -12.46 9.63 18.95
C LEU A 22 -13.17 10.94 18.62
N TYR A 23 -14.27 10.87 17.91
CA TYR A 23 -15.11 12.02 17.57
C TYR A 23 -16.51 11.85 18.15
N ARG A 24 -17.10 12.96 18.59
CA ARG A 24 -18.54 13.09 18.75
C ARG A 24 -19.13 13.66 17.47
N LEU A 25 -20.11 12.96 16.91
CA LEU A 25 -20.79 13.37 15.68
C LEU A 25 -22.06 14.13 16.05
N ASP A 26 -21.92 15.45 16.19
CA ASP A 26 -23.06 16.39 16.24
C ASP A 26 -23.20 17.07 14.85
N ALA A 27 -23.87 18.22 14.74
CA ALA A 27 -23.92 19.00 13.50
C ALA A 27 -22.52 19.38 12.98
N GLU A 28 -21.56 19.58 13.90
CA GLU A 28 -20.13 19.68 13.61
C GLU A 28 -19.38 18.57 14.36
N PRO A 29 -18.60 17.73 13.67
CA PRO A 29 -17.79 16.71 14.33
C PRO A 29 -16.78 17.33 15.30
N LYS A 30 -16.87 16.96 16.58
CA LYS A 30 -15.93 17.40 17.62
C LYS A 30 -14.98 16.28 17.99
N ARG A 31 -13.67 16.49 17.81
CA ARG A 31 -12.65 15.55 18.31
C ARG A 31 -12.62 15.58 19.84
N LEU A 32 -12.84 14.41 20.44
CA LEU A 32 -12.83 14.20 21.89
C LEU A 32 -11.45 13.75 22.37
N ALA A 33 -10.82 12.82 21.64
CA ALA A 33 -9.49 12.29 21.97
C ALA A 33 -8.67 11.97 20.71
N ALA A 34 -7.34 11.98 20.87
CA ALA A 34 -6.37 11.53 19.89
C ALA A 34 -5.31 10.69 20.63
N ILE A 35 -5.12 9.44 20.23
CA ILE A 35 -4.23 8.49 20.88
C ILE A 35 -3.18 8.02 19.88
N ASN A 36 -1.90 8.09 20.25
CA ASN A 36 -0.84 7.38 19.52
C ASN A 36 -0.82 5.91 19.95
N ALA A 37 -1.54 5.07 19.21
CA ALA A 37 -1.62 3.63 19.47
C ALA A 37 -0.26 2.92 19.26
N SER A 38 0.64 3.49 18.44
CA SER A 38 2.00 2.96 18.28
C SER A 38 2.79 2.97 19.59
N GLU A 39 2.51 3.85 20.56
CA GLU A 39 3.17 3.84 21.87
C GLU A 39 2.93 2.52 22.61
N GLN A 40 1.79 1.90 22.33
CA GLN A 40 1.40 0.60 22.87
C GLN A 40 1.71 -0.57 21.91
N ARG A 41 2.49 -0.30 20.84
CA ARG A 41 2.84 -1.21 19.72
C ARG A 41 1.65 -1.76 18.95
N VAL A 42 0.54 -1.02 18.92
CA VAL A 42 -0.57 -1.26 18.00
C VAL A 42 -0.22 -0.53 16.70
N ILE A 43 0.13 -1.30 15.67
CA ILE A 43 0.52 -0.78 14.35
C ILE A 43 -0.59 -1.10 13.36
N THR A 44 -0.99 -0.11 12.56
CA THR A 44 -2.07 -0.18 11.57
C THR A 44 -3.35 -0.79 12.16
N PRO A 45 -3.98 -0.16 13.18
CA PRO A 45 -5.17 -0.68 13.84
C PRO A 45 -6.33 -0.78 12.84
N LYS A 46 -6.80 -2.00 12.56
CA LYS A 46 -7.97 -2.26 11.71
C LYS A 46 -9.14 -2.81 12.52
N ALA A 47 -8.88 -3.70 13.48
CA ALA A 47 -9.87 -4.09 14.48
C ALA A 47 -10.00 -2.99 15.55
N VAL A 48 -11.12 -2.28 15.54
CA VAL A 48 -11.45 -1.20 16.49
C VAL A 48 -12.90 -1.34 16.89
N ASP A 49 -13.16 -1.43 18.19
CA ASP A 49 -14.50 -1.47 18.76
C ASP A 49 -14.66 -0.43 19.86
N LEU A 50 -15.83 0.20 19.86
CA LEU A 50 -16.21 1.25 20.79
C LEU A 50 -17.33 0.72 21.67
N TRP A 51 -17.13 0.72 22.98
CA TRP A 51 -18.08 0.18 23.93
C TRP A 51 -18.34 1.15 25.09
N GLU A 52 -19.52 1.02 25.69
CA GLU A 52 -19.96 1.77 26.86
C GLU A 52 -20.34 0.82 27.99
N ASP A 53 -19.95 1.18 29.22
CA ASP A 53 -20.33 0.49 30.45
C ASP A 53 -20.65 1.54 31.52
N GLY A 54 -21.94 1.92 31.57
CA GLY A 54 -22.43 3.01 32.41
C GLY A 54 -21.72 4.35 32.09
N PRO A 55 -21.00 4.95 33.06
CA PRO A 55 -20.27 6.20 32.83
C PRO A 55 -18.96 6.01 32.05
N ARG A 56 -18.50 4.78 31.88
CA ARG A 56 -17.23 4.46 31.22
C ARG A 56 -17.44 4.30 29.72
N LEU A 57 -16.61 4.98 28.94
CA LEU A 57 -16.45 4.72 27.50
C LEU A 57 -15.09 4.09 27.28
N GLY A 58 -15.00 3.08 26.42
CA GLY A 58 -13.74 2.47 26.06
C GLY A 58 -13.62 2.11 24.60
N ILE A 59 -12.37 1.94 24.17
CA ILE A 59 -12.00 1.49 22.83
C ILE A 59 -11.13 0.25 22.99
N THR A 60 -11.54 -0.84 22.37
CA THR A 60 -10.72 -2.04 22.20
C THR A 60 -10.13 -2.03 20.80
N THR A 61 -8.82 -2.24 20.68
CA THR A 61 -8.17 -2.30 19.38
C THR A 61 -7.04 -3.33 19.33
N ALA A 62 -6.79 -3.89 18.15
CA ALA A 62 -5.62 -4.73 17.91
C ALA A 62 -4.90 -4.31 16.62
N GLY A 63 -3.59 -4.48 16.60
CA GLY A 63 -2.75 -4.14 15.45
C GLY A 63 -2.92 -5.12 14.31
N TYR A 64 -3.03 -4.61 13.08
CA TYR A 64 -2.86 -5.46 11.90
C TYR A 64 -1.38 -5.78 11.70
N GLY A 65 -0.50 -4.79 11.83
CA GLY A 65 0.96 -4.96 11.69
C GLY A 65 1.72 -5.15 13.01
N GLY A 66 1.05 -4.92 14.14
CA GLY A 66 1.64 -4.99 15.48
C GLY A 66 1.15 -6.20 16.28
N SER A 67 1.86 -6.53 17.36
CA SER A 67 1.62 -7.72 18.18
C SER A 67 0.92 -7.43 19.52
N ARG A 68 0.08 -6.40 19.54
CA ARG A 68 -0.60 -5.93 20.76
C ARG A 68 -2.08 -5.69 20.53
N GLN A 69 -2.87 -6.10 21.51
CA GLN A 69 -4.23 -5.63 21.73
C GLN A 69 -4.22 -4.65 22.89
N VAL A 70 -5.01 -3.59 22.80
CA VAL A 70 -5.09 -2.54 23.81
C VAL A 70 -6.54 -2.18 24.06
N LEU A 71 -6.84 -1.96 25.33
CA LEU A 71 -8.05 -1.37 25.82
C LEU A 71 -7.75 0.02 26.39
N PHE A 72 -8.33 1.04 25.78
CA PHE A 72 -8.35 2.42 26.29
C PHE A 72 -9.69 2.66 26.97
N SER A 73 -9.72 3.29 28.15
CA SER A 73 -10.98 3.62 28.80
C SER A 73 -10.93 4.94 29.57
N TRP A 74 -12.05 5.66 29.58
CA TRP A 74 -12.23 6.91 30.32
C TRP A 74 -13.39 6.77 31.29
N ALA A 75 -13.13 6.96 32.57
CA ALA A 75 -14.18 7.13 33.56
C ALA A 75 -14.91 8.45 33.33
N ASP A 76 -16.24 8.44 33.51
CA ASP A 76 -17.12 9.60 33.38
C ASP A 76 -16.95 10.38 32.06
N ARG A 77 -16.44 9.72 31.01
CA ARG A 77 -16.15 10.32 29.69
C ARG A 77 -15.24 11.55 29.78
N ALA A 78 -14.32 11.58 30.75
CA ALA A 78 -13.35 12.67 30.96
C ALA A 78 -12.20 12.63 29.93
N PHE A 79 -12.49 12.97 28.68
CA PHE A 79 -11.53 12.92 27.56
C PHE A 79 -10.40 13.94 27.62
N ASP A 80 -10.49 14.90 28.54
CA ASP A 80 -9.42 15.83 28.89
C ASP A 80 -8.30 15.15 29.71
N LYS A 81 -8.56 13.94 30.23
CA LYS A 81 -7.59 13.13 30.96
C LYS A 81 -7.08 11.97 30.10
N PRO A 82 -5.84 11.50 30.35
CA PRO A 82 -5.35 10.28 29.72
C PRO A 82 -6.27 9.07 30.02
N PRO A 83 -6.51 8.18 29.05
CA PRO A 83 -7.25 6.96 29.29
C PRO A 83 -6.50 6.04 30.27
N GLN A 84 -7.23 5.20 30.99
CA GLN A 84 -6.66 3.98 31.53
C GLN A 84 -6.34 3.02 30.37
N ILE A 85 -5.14 2.45 30.39
CA ILE A 85 -4.63 1.57 29.33
C ILE A 85 -4.40 0.18 29.92
N ASN A 86 -5.01 -0.83 29.31
CA ASN A 86 -4.67 -2.23 29.53
C ASN A 86 -4.23 -2.83 28.19
N ALA A 87 -3.16 -3.61 28.18
CA ALA A 87 -2.57 -4.08 26.93
C ALA A 87 -2.00 -5.50 27.07
N TRP A 88 -2.28 -6.32 26.07
CA TRP A 88 -1.94 -7.73 26.03
C TRP A 88 -1.23 -8.08 24.73
N ASP A 89 -0.37 -9.09 24.80
CA ASP A 89 0.26 -9.63 23.60
C ASP A 89 -0.79 -10.37 22.77
N THR A 90 -0.75 -10.16 21.47
CA THR A 90 -1.63 -10.84 20.50
C THR A 90 -0.87 -11.06 19.20
N PRO A 91 -1.14 -12.13 18.44
CA PRO A 91 -0.62 -12.23 17.08
C PRO A 91 -1.15 -11.11 16.17
N PRO A 92 -0.38 -10.70 15.14
CA PRO A 92 -0.79 -9.65 14.22
C PRO A 92 -1.90 -10.12 13.27
N GLY A 93 -2.34 -9.21 12.42
CA GLY A 93 -3.25 -9.47 11.30
C GLY A 93 -4.72 -9.22 11.62
N ALA A 94 -5.05 -8.65 12.79
CA ALA A 94 -6.42 -8.34 13.18
C ALA A 94 -7.04 -7.34 12.20
N ALA A 95 -7.89 -7.83 11.30
CA ALA A 95 -8.57 -7.06 10.26
C ALA A 95 -9.89 -6.47 10.75
N ASP A 96 -10.56 -7.17 11.66
CA ASP A 96 -11.82 -6.79 12.29
C ASP A 96 -11.96 -7.54 13.63
N GLY A 97 -12.87 -7.13 14.50
CA GLY A 97 -13.17 -7.86 15.72
C GLY A 97 -14.48 -7.48 16.39
N ALA A 98 -14.94 -8.35 17.29
CA ALA A 98 -16.15 -8.15 18.08
C ALA A 98 -16.08 -8.88 19.43
N TYR A 99 -16.83 -8.38 20.41
CA TYR A 99 -17.07 -9.09 21.66
C TYR A 99 -18.15 -10.16 21.46
N THR A 100 -17.94 -11.33 22.05
CA THR A 100 -18.97 -12.36 22.22
C THR A 100 -19.82 -12.09 23.45
N GLU A 101 -20.94 -12.79 23.58
CA GLU A 101 -21.86 -12.65 24.72
C GLU A 101 -21.22 -13.00 26.06
N ASP A 102 -20.24 -13.91 26.07
CA ASP A 102 -19.46 -14.29 27.27
C ASP A 102 -18.27 -13.34 27.54
N GLY A 103 -18.16 -12.26 26.77
CA GLY A 103 -17.16 -11.20 26.97
C GLY A 103 -15.78 -11.49 26.38
N ALA A 104 -15.61 -12.57 25.61
CA ALA A 104 -14.38 -12.79 24.87
C ALA A 104 -14.28 -11.82 23.68
N TRP A 105 -13.08 -11.33 23.40
CA TRP A 105 -12.82 -10.52 22.21
C TRP A 105 -12.29 -11.40 21.09
N ILE A 106 -13.00 -11.48 19.98
CA ILE A 106 -12.60 -12.28 18.81
C ILE A 106 -12.18 -11.35 17.68
N THR A 107 -11.04 -11.63 17.06
CA THR A 107 -10.59 -10.92 15.85
C THR A 107 -10.42 -11.88 14.68
N ALA A 108 -10.72 -11.40 13.48
CA ALA A 108 -10.37 -12.08 12.25
C ALA A 108 -8.92 -11.72 11.88
N SER A 109 -8.00 -12.70 11.94
CA SER A 109 -6.61 -12.51 11.50
C SER A 109 -6.41 -13.02 10.07
N SER A 110 -6.40 -12.10 9.10
CA SER A 110 -6.15 -12.46 7.70
C SER A 110 -4.70 -12.84 7.43
N LEU A 111 -3.75 -12.41 8.26
CA LEU A 111 -2.34 -12.84 8.14
C LEU A 111 -2.13 -14.28 8.61
N LEU A 112 -2.97 -14.77 9.53
CA LEU A 112 -2.88 -16.13 10.06
C LEU A 112 -3.90 -17.08 9.44
N ASP A 113 -4.83 -16.59 8.61
CA ASP A 113 -6.00 -17.32 8.14
C ASP A 113 -6.78 -17.96 9.31
N ALA A 114 -6.96 -17.19 10.39
CA ALA A 114 -7.45 -17.69 11.66
C ALA A 114 -8.32 -16.68 12.41
N TRP A 115 -9.18 -17.19 13.29
CA TRP A 115 -9.80 -16.44 14.37
C TRP A 115 -8.85 -16.39 15.57
N VAL A 116 -8.68 -15.21 16.15
CA VAL A 116 -7.87 -15.01 17.35
C VAL A 116 -8.81 -14.63 18.49
N ILE A 117 -8.87 -15.46 19.52
CA ILE A 117 -9.82 -15.36 20.62
C ILE A 117 -9.07 -14.97 21.90
N HIS A 118 -9.52 -13.88 22.50
CA HIS A 118 -9.09 -13.37 23.78
C HIS A 118 -10.19 -13.61 24.82
N GLY A 119 -10.08 -14.70 25.57
CA GLY A 119 -11.01 -15.00 26.66
C GLY A 119 -10.72 -14.18 27.94
N ALA A 120 -11.41 -14.52 29.03
CA ALA A 120 -11.20 -13.89 30.34
C ALA A 120 -9.81 -14.18 30.97
N GLY A 121 -9.03 -15.09 30.39
CA GLY A 121 -7.66 -15.40 30.77
C GLY A 121 -6.60 -14.66 29.93
N THR A 122 -5.33 -14.89 30.22
CA THR A 122 -4.21 -14.25 29.50
C THR A 122 -3.75 -15.03 28.26
N GLU A 123 -4.27 -16.24 28.03
CA GLU A 123 -3.86 -17.07 26.90
C GLU A 123 -4.71 -16.79 25.66
N VAL A 124 -4.05 -16.46 24.55
CA VAL A 124 -4.67 -16.20 23.27
C VAL A 124 -4.85 -17.51 22.51
N GLN A 125 -6.07 -17.79 22.04
CA GLN A 125 -6.33 -18.95 21.19
C GLN A 125 -6.34 -18.55 19.72
N VAL A 126 -5.62 -19.30 18.89
CA VAL A 126 -5.61 -19.10 17.43
C VAL A 126 -6.28 -20.32 16.79
N VAL A 127 -7.45 -20.09 16.18
CA VAL A 127 -8.30 -21.12 15.59
C VAL A 127 -8.33 -20.93 14.08
N PRO A 128 -7.82 -21.87 13.27
CA PRO A 128 -7.86 -21.75 11.81
C PRO A 128 -9.28 -21.48 11.28
N ALA A 129 -9.42 -20.49 10.39
CA ALA A 129 -10.71 -20.06 9.84
C ALA A 129 -11.19 -20.93 8.67
N GLY A 130 -10.36 -21.88 8.22
CA GLY A 130 -10.70 -22.75 7.10
C GLY A 130 -9.59 -23.73 6.74
N LYS A 131 -9.55 -24.12 5.47
CA LYS A 131 -8.51 -25.01 4.94
C LYS A 131 -7.15 -24.31 4.99
N PRO A 132 -6.05 -25.07 5.20
CA PRO A 132 -4.72 -24.51 5.15
C PRO A 132 -4.46 -23.77 3.84
N SER A 133 -3.73 -22.65 3.94
CA SER A 133 -3.28 -21.89 2.78
C SER A 133 -2.47 -22.77 1.83
N THR A 134 -2.67 -22.61 0.53
CA THR A 134 -1.85 -23.28 -0.51
C THR A 134 -0.55 -22.54 -0.79
N ARG A 135 -0.32 -21.39 -0.14
CA ARG A 135 0.90 -20.60 -0.31
C ARG A 135 2.10 -21.32 0.28
N THR A 136 3.26 -21.13 -0.35
CA THR A 136 4.53 -21.61 0.20
C THR A 136 4.86 -20.89 1.49
N LEU A 137 5.67 -21.52 2.35
CA LEU A 137 6.16 -20.88 3.58
C LEU A 137 6.92 -19.58 3.28
N ASP A 138 7.68 -19.54 2.18
CA ASP A 138 8.45 -18.36 1.77
C ASP A 138 7.54 -17.18 1.44
N SER A 139 6.47 -17.44 0.69
CA SER A 139 5.45 -16.44 0.36
C SER A 139 4.74 -15.94 1.63
N ARG A 140 4.46 -16.81 2.60
CA ARG A 140 3.88 -16.45 3.90
C ARG A 140 4.82 -15.62 4.76
N LEU A 141 6.10 -15.99 4.84
CA LEU A 141 7.10 -15.19 5.54
C LEU A 141 7.29 -13.81 4.91
N GLY A 142 7.26 -13.72 3.59
CA GLY A 142 7.31 -12.45 2.88
C GLY A 142 6.07 -11.58 3.10
N GLU A 143 4.88 -12.20 3.21
CA GLU A 143 3.64 -11.52 3.59
C GLU A 143 3.77 -10.87 4.97
N LEU A 144 4.32 -11.61 5.94
CA LEU A 144 4.56 -11.06 7.28
C LEU A 144 5.58 -9.91 7.26
N LEU A 145 6.64 -10.00 6.46
CA LEU A 145 7.60 -8.90 6.28
C LEU A 145 6.95 -7.65 5.69
N PHE A 146 5.96 -7.81 4.81
CA PHE A 146 5.23 -6.70 4.19
C PHE A 146 4.29 -6.02 5.20
N PHE A 147 3.46 -6.81 5.87
CA PHE A 147 2.34 -6.28 6.65
C PHE A 147 2.65 -6.03 8.12
N THR A 148 3.73 -6.60 8.67
CA THR A 148 4.08 -6.49 10.09
C THR A 148 5.41 -5.76 10.31
N GLU A 149 5.74 -5.49 11.56
CA GLU A 149 7.02 -4.88 11.95
C GLU A 149 8.26 -5.76 11.67
N MET A 150 8.11 -7.00 11.16
CA MET A 150 9.23 -7.93 10.96
C MET A 150 10.37 -7.39 10.07
N MET A 151 10.12 -6.46 9.16
CA MET A 151 11.17 -5.84 8.34
C MET A 151 12.02 -4.81 9.12
N ALA A 152 11.44 -4.21 10.15
CA ALA A 152 12.08 -3.23 11.03
C ALA A 152 11.69 -3.48 12.51
N PRO A 153 12.04 -4.65 13.06
CA PRO A 153 11.47 -5.15 14.33
C PRO A 153 11.95 -4.35 15.56
N TRP A 154 12.97 -3.52 15.38
CA TRP A 154 13.52 -2.64 16.41
C TRP A 154 13.08 -1.18 16.27
N GLY A 155 12.11 -0.91 15.39
CA GLY A 155 11.45 0.39 15.31
C GLY A 155 10.87 0.82 16.66
N LYS A 156 10.90 2.12 16.93
CA LYS A 156 10.34 2.76 18.13
C LYS A 156 9.19 3.69 17.72
N THR A 157 8.56 4.30 18.71
CA THR A 157 7.49 5.27 18.51
C THR A 157 8.03 6.64 18.91
N ASP A 158 8.98 7.16 18.12
CA ASP A 158 9.55 8.50 18.32
C ASP A 158 10.25 8.98 17.03
N GLY A 159 9.71 10.04 16.44
CA GLY A 159 10.27 10.76 15.30
C GLY A 159 10.76 9.86 14.15
N PRO A 160 12.03 9.95 13.73
CA PRO A 160 12.58 9.18 12.61
C PRO A 160 12.74 7.67 12.87
N LEU A 161 12.36 7.17 14.04
CA LEU A 161 12.46 5.76 14.43
C LEU A 161 11.14 4.98 14.33
N SER A 162 10.08 5.61 13.81
CA SER A 162 8.73 5.07 13.72
C SER A 162 8.65 3.60 13.28
N ARG A 163 7.72 2.85 13.89
CA ARG A 163 7.47 1.43 13.60
C ARG A 163 6.90 1.27 12.19
N PHE A 164 7.80 1.04 11.24
CA PHE A 164 7.47 0.93 9.81
C PHE A 164 6.86 -0.43 9.45
N THR A 165 5.85 -0.38 8.57
CA THR A 165 5.35 -1.52 7.80
C THR A 165 5.06 -1.03 6.37
N CYS A 166 5.19 -1.89 5.36
CA CYS A 166 4.86 -1.52 3.99
C CYS A 166 3.37 -1.12 3.87
N GLU A 167 2.50 -1.76 4.67
CA GLU A 167 1.06 -1.48 4.77
C GLU A 167 0.73 -0.01 5.06
N THR A 168 1.61 0.72 5.77
CA THR A 168 1.34 2.12 6.09
C THR A 168 1.19 2.97 4.83
N CYS A 169 2.10 2.81 3.86
CA CYS A 169 2.06 3.56 2.62
C CYS A 169 1.29 2.80 1.53
N HIS A 170 1.34 1.47 1.57
CA HIS A 170 0.78 0.58 0.57
C HIS A 170 -0.40 -0.18 1.14
N HIS A 171 -1.44 0.54 1.56
CA HIS A 171 -2.62 -0.03 2.19
C HIS A 171 -3.23 -1.15 1.34
N GLU A 172 -3.20 -2.37 1.88
CA GLU A 172 -3.62 -3.61 1.22
C GLU A 172 -2.91 -3.88 -0.13
N GLY A 173 -1.69 -3.37 -0.27
CA GLY A 173 -0.89 -3.41 -1.49
C GLY A 173 -1.16 -2.28 -2.48
N TYR A 174 -2.14 -1.41 -2.22
CA TYR A 174 -2.46 -0.26 -3.07
C TYR A 174 -1.71 0.99 -2.62
N THR A 175 -2.44 2.09 -2.42
CA THR A 175 -1.90 3.39 -2.06
C THR A 175 -2.65 3.95 -0.87
N ASP A 176 -1.95 4.65 -0.01
CA ASP A 176 -2.46 5.40 1.15
C ASP A 176 -3.18 6.72 0.81
N GLY A 177 -3.26 7.12 -0.46
CA GLY A 177 -3.87 8.38 -0.86
C GLY A 177 -3.00 9.62 -0.62
N ARG A 178 -1.77 9.44 -0.10
CA ARG A 178 -0.91 10.55 0.31
C ARG A 178 0.15 10.86 -0.74
N THR A 179 0.68 12.07 -0.65
CA THR A 179 1.83 12.53 -1.43
C THR A 179 2.90 12.97 -0.46
N HIS A 180 4.10 12.42 -0.63
CA HIS A 180 5.16 12.50 0.36
C HIS A 180 6.35 13.28 -0.18
N PHE A 181 6.97 14.10 0.67
CA PHE A 181 8.21 14.75 0.30
C PHE A 181 9.31 13.69 0.13
N THR A 182 10.00 13.71 -1.00
CA THR A 182 11.01 12.67 -1.31
C THR A 182 12.38 12.94 -0.67
N GLY A 183 12.50 13.96 0.18
CA GLY A 183 13.78 14.37 0.76
C GLY A 183 14.69 15.12 -0.22
N ARG A 184 14.18 15.56 -1.38
CA ARG A 184 14.97 16.11 -2.49
C ARG A 184 14.35 17.35 -3.09
N GLU A 185 15.20 18.22 -3.63
CA GLU A 185 14.80 19.40 -4.38
C GLU A 185 15.32 19.33 -5.81
N HIS A 186 14.55 19.85 -6.76
CA HIS A 186 14.94 19.99 -8.16
C HIS A 186 14.52 21.36 -8.67
N GLY A 187 15.46 22.14 -9.19
CA GLY A 187 15.20 23.52 -9.62
C GLY A 187 14.71 24.42 -8.47
N GLY A 188 15.17 24.18 -7.23
CA GLY A 188 14.75 24.93 -6.04
C GLY A 188 13.35 24.58 -5.52
N LEU A 189 12.71 23.55 -6.07
CA LEU A 189 11.38 23.08 -5.66
C LEU A 189 11.45 21.72 -4.98
N LYS A 190 10.73 21.56 -3.87
CA LYS A 190 10.58 20.29 -3.16
C LYS A 190 9.87 19.26 -4.01
N VAL A 191 10.54 18.13 -4.24
CA VAL A 191 10.00 17.03 -5.04
C VAL A 191 9.13 16.13 -4.17
N HIS A 192 7.85 16.05 -4.55
CA HIS A 192 6.84 15.23 -3.89
C HIS A 192 6.44 14.05 -4.77
N ALA A 193 6.19 12.89 -4.15
CA ALA A 193 5.78 11.67 -4.82
C ALA A 193 4.56 11.03 -4.15
N SER A 194 3.53 10.71 -4.94
CA SER A 194 2.43 9.85 -4.52
C SER A 194 2.94 8.41 -4.37
N THR A 195 2.42 7.70 -3.37
CA THR A 195 2.71 6.27 -3.22
C THR A 195 2.30 5.48 -4.48
N ARG A 196 3.06 4.42 -4.81
CA ARG A 196 2.75 3.51 -5.91
C ARG A 196 2.17 2.20 -5.35
N PRO A 197 1.22 1.55 -6.03
CA PRO A 197 0.82 0.20 -5.66
C PRO A 197 2.01 -0.77 -5.68
N LEU A 198 2.05 -1.70 -4.71
CA LEU A 198 2.96 -2.86 -4.70
C LEU A 198 2.24 -4.17 -5.06
N LEU A 199 0.91 -4.16 -5.11
CA LEU A 199 0.14 -5.26 -5.68
C LEU A 199 0.44 -5.36 -7.19
N GLY A 200 0.82 -6.56 -7.64
CA GLY A 200 1.16 -6.85 -9.04
C GLY A 200 2.50 -6.29 -9.50
N LEU A 201 3.43 -6.07 -8.58
CA LEU A 201 4.70 -5.39 -8.84
C LEU A 201 5.66 -6.18 -9.75
N PHE A 202 5.65 -7.51 -9.70
CA PHE A 202 6.72 -8.36 -10.24
C PHE A 202 7.16 -8.05 -11.67
N ASN A 203 6.23 -7.93 -12.62
CA ASN A 203 6.54 -7.67 -14.02
C ASN A 203 6.69 -6.17 -14.37
N ASN A 204 6.83 -5.34 -13.34
CA ASN A 204 6.85 -3.89 -13.45
C ASN A 204 8.25 -3.31 -13.16
N ALA A 205 9.33 -4.05 -13.37
CA ALA A 205 10.69 -3.50 -13.34
C ALA A 205 10.89 -2.45 -14.45
N PRO A 206 11.75 -1.42 -14.25
CA PRO A 206 12.49 -1.05 -13.03
C PRO A 206 11.62 -0.32 -12.00
N TYR A 207 11.76 -0.57 -10.70
CA TYR A 207 10.71 -0.26 -9.72
C TYR A 207 10.64 1.21 -9.25
N PHE A 208 9.43 1.70 -8.95
CA PHE A 208 9.11 3.07 -8.50
C PHE A 208 9.28 4.20 -9.53
N SER A 209 8.79 5.41 -9.21
CA SER A 209 8.75 6.55 -10.14
C SER A 209 10.12 7.05 -10.60
N ARG A 210 11.17 6.83 -9.79
CA ARG A 210 12.56 7.19 -10.11
C ARG A 210 13.35 6.01 -10.68
N ALA A 211 12.84 4.77 -10.60
CA ALA A 211 13.42 3.60 -11.23
C ALA A 211 14.94 3.42 -11.12
N LEU A 212 15.53 3.72 -9.94
CA LEU A 212 16.93 3.42 -9.68
C LEU A 212 17.15 1.95 -9.29
N ASP A 213 16.11 1.30 -8.78
CA ASP A 213 16.14 -0.13 -8.49
C ASP A 213 15.78 -0.90 -9.77
N GLN A 214 16.81 -1.34 -10.50
CA GLN A 214 16.68 -2.02 -11.79
C GLN A 214 16.22 -3.48 -11.63
N SER A 215 16.40 -4.06 -10.44
CA SER A 215 15.97 -5.43 -10.16
C SER A 215 15.22 -5.53 -8.83
N MET A 216 14.44 -6.61 -8.68
CA MET A 216 13.67 -6.84 -7.45
C MET A 216 14.63 -7.01 -6.26
N THR A 217 15.77 -7.65 -6.47
CA THR A 217 16.83 -7.76 -5.45
C THR A 217 17.32 -6.39 -5.01
N GLN A 218 17.63 -5.48 -5.94
CA GLN A 218 18.05 -4.12 -5.57
C GLN A 218 16.97 -3.41 -4.76
N MET A 219 15.72 -3.45 -5.23
CA MET A 219 14.58 -2.84 -4.54
C MET A 219 14.43 -3.39 -3.12
N VAL A 220 14.39 -4.72 -2.96
CA VAL A 220 14.26 -5.36 -1.65
C VAL A 220 15.41 -4.97 -0.72
N HIS A 221 16.64 -4.95 -1.22
CA HIS A 221 17.79 -4.53 -0.41
C HIS A 221 17.70 -3.05 -0.01
N SER A 222 17.22 -2.19 -0.91
CA SER A 222 16.98 -0.77 -0.64
C SER A 222 15.89 -0.59 0.43
N GLU A 223 14.77 -1.31 0.36
CA GLU A 223 13.69 -1.19 1.34
C GLU A 223 14.12 -1.62 2.75
N PHE A 224 14.87 -2.73 2.89
CA PHE A 224 15.46 -3.12 4.18
C PHE A 224 16.38 -2.02 4.75
N LYS A 225 17.17 -1.35 3.90
CA LYS A 225 18.04 -0.24 4.32
C LYS A 225 17.25 0.97 4.79
N VAL A 226 16.23 1.38 4.03
CA VAL A 226 15.42 2.57 4.35
C VAL A 226 14.62 2.32 5.64
N ALA A 227 13.99 1.15 5.76
CA ALA A 227 13.19 0.78 6.93
C ALA A 227 14.01 0.71 8.24
N ASN A 228 15.33 0.49 8.15
CA ASN A 228 16.21 0.38 9.32
C ASN A 228 17.19 1.57 9.47
N ARG A 229 17.12 2.60 8.62
CA ARG A 229 18.15 3.67 8.49
C ARG A 229 18.54 4.34 9.81
N HIS A 230 17.62 4.49 10.76
CA HIS A 230 17.83 5.26 11.98
C HIS A 230 17.92 4.40 13.25
N ASN A 231 17.61 3.10 13.20
CA ASN A 231 17.52 2.29 14.42
C ASN A 231 18.89 1.80 14.96
N GLY A 232 19.99 2.19 14.30
CA GLY A 232 21.35 1.86 14.72
C GLY A 232 21.77 0.41 14.49
N ARG A 233 21.01 -0.35 13.70
CA ARG A 233 21.32 -1.75 13.36
C ARG A 233 21.61 -1.94 11.89
N ASP A 234 22.38 -2.99 11.60
CA ASP A 234 22.61 -3.41 10.23
C ASP A 234 21.29 -3.91 9.60
N PRO A 235 20.85 -3.36 8.45
CA PRO A 235 19.71 -3.88 7.72
C PRO A 235 19.91 -5.33 7.22
N TRP A 236 21.13 -5.86 7.25
CA TRP A 236 21.48 -7.26 7.03
C TRP A 236 21.43 -8.06 8.34
N PHE A 237 20.21 -8.31 8.83
CA PHE A 237 19.98 -9.01 10.09
C PHE A 237 19.31 -10.37 9.90
N GLU A 238 19.31 -11.15 10.99
CA GLU A 238 18.61 -12.42 11.10
C GLU A 238 17.49 -12.31 12.14
N LEU A 239 16.51 -13.21 12.05
CA LEU A 239 15.42 -13.32 13.02
C LEU A 239 15.27 -14.74 13.52
N THR A 240 14.89 -14.87 14.78
CA THR A 240 14.48 -16.12 15.39
C THR A 240 13.04 -16.05 15.89
N THR A 241 12.44 -17.20 16.20
CA THR A 241 11.13 -17.25 16.89
C THR A 241 11.17 -16.63 18.29
N LEU A 242 12.35 -16.39 18.88
CA LEU A 242 12.48 -15.64 20.13
C LEU A 242 12.39 -14.13 19.93
N ASP A 243 12.86 -13.62 18.78
CA ASP A 243 12.74 -12.21 18.42
C ASP A 243 11.28 -11.83 18.12
N ILE A 244 10.55 -12.75 17.46
CA ILE A 244 9.16 -12.58 17.04
C ILE A 244 8.31 -13.72 17.60
N LYS A 245 7.90 -13.60 18.87
CA LYS A 245 7.24 -14.70 19.61
C LYS A 245 6.00 -15.25 18.92
N TRP A 246 5.16 -14.42 18.30
CA TRP A 246 3.94 -14.85 17.62
C TRP A 246 4.21 -15.63 16.32
N LEU A 247 5.44 -15.62 15.80
CA LEU A 247 5.79 -16.29 14.53
C LEU A 247 5.54 -17.80 14.58
N HIS A 248 5.55 -18.40 15.77
CA HIS A 248 5.28 -19.84 15.94
C HIS A 248 3.87 -20.26 15.47
N HIS A 249 2.92 -19.32 15.37
CA HIS A 249 1.59 -19.59 14.79
C HIS A 249 1.64 -19.84 13.28
N VAL A 250 2.74 -19.46 12.61
CA VAL A 250 2.92 -19.63 11.17
C VAL A 250 3.95 -20.71 10.85
N VAL A 251 5.07 -20.72 11.57
CA VAL A 251 6.20 -21.63 11.28
C VAL A 251 6.20 -22.90 12.14
N GLY A 252 5.27 -23.02 13.09
CA GLY A 252 5.27 -24.06 14.11
C GLY A 252 6.12 -23.70 15.33
N ARG A 253 6.13 -24.59 16.33
CA ARG A 253 6.79 -24.36 17.63
C ARG A 253 8.30 -24.63 17.64
N GLU A 254 8.82 -25.24 16.58
CA GLU A 254 10.26 -25.50 16.47
C GLU A 254 11.03 -24.18 16.33
N PRO A 255 12.16 -24.01 17.04
CA PRO A 255 13.02 -22.85 16.86
C PRO A 255 13.47 -22.71 15.41
N LEU A 256 13.00 -21.67 14.73
CA LEU A 256 13.42 -21.32 13.38
C LEU A 256 14.39 -20.14 13.44
N ARG A 257 15.47 -20.23 12.66
CA ARG A 257 16.37 -19.12 12.37
C ARG A 257 16.21 -18.73 10.92
N LEU A 258 15.83 -17.48 10.69
CA LEU A 258 15.67 -16.85 9.39
C LEU A 258 16.92 -16.02 9.09
N SER A 259 17.77 -16.50 8.18
CA SER A 259 18.94 -15.74 7.74
C SER A 259 18.52 -14.47 6.98
N ALA A 260 19.44 -13.52 6.87
CA ALA A 260 19.24 -12.28 6.12
C ALA A 260 18.86 -12.54 4.64
N GLU A 261 19.46 -13.54 4.01
CA GLU A 261 19.13 -14.00 2.65
C GLU A 261 17.73 -14.58 2.60
N LYS A 262 17.36 -15.40 3.60
CA LYS A 262 16.04 -16.02 3.67
C LYS A 262 14.93 -14.97 3.78
N LEU A 263 15.12 -13.95 4.61
CA LEU A 263 14.15 -12.85 4.75
C LEU A 263 13.92 -12.13 3.41
N ARG A 264 14.98 -11.84 2.66
CA ARG A 264 14.89 -11.17 1.35
C ARG A 264 14.26 -12.07 0.29
N ALA A 265 14.67 -13.35 0.24
CA ALA A 265 14.09 -14.32 -0.67
C ALA A 265 12.59 -14.53 -0.40
N ALA A 266 12.18 -14.62 0.86
CA ALA A 266 10.78 -14.69 1.27
C ALA A 266 10.01 -13.44 0.83
N PHE A 267 10.56 -12.24 1.06
CA PHE A 267 9.92 -11.00 0.64
C PHE A 267 9.76 -10.91 -0.89
N MET A 268 10.76 -11.33 -1.66
CA MET A 268 10.65 -11.42 -3.12
C MET A 268 9.58 -12.44 -3.55
N ALA A 269 9.56 -13.64 -2.93
CA ALA A 269 8.55 -14.66 -3.22
C ALA A 269 7.13 -14.13 -2.98
N PHE A 270 6.93 -13.38 -1.89
CA PHE A 270 5.67 -12.71 -1.63
C PHE A 270 5.31 -11.71 -2.74
N LEU A 271 6.21 -10.82 -3.13
CA LEU A 271 5.94 -9.81 -4.15
C LEU A 271 5.67 -10.39 -5.55
N ILE A 272 6.20 -11.59 -5.83
CA ILE A 272 5.89 -12.37 -7.04
C ILE A 272 4.46 -12.90 -7.00
N ASP A 273 4.05 -13.46 -5.86
CA ASP A 273 2.70 -14.03 -5.67
C ASP A 273 1.63 -12.95 -5.44
N PHE A 274 2.03 -11.77 -4.96
CA PHE A 274 1.14 -10.67 -4.59
C PHE A 274 0.64 -9.93 -5.82
N THR A 275 -0.27 -10.58 -6.55
CA THR A 275 -0.80 -10.12 -7.84
C THR A 275 -2.22 -9.58 -7.73
N HIS A 276 -2.66 -8.87 -8.77
CA HIS A 276 -3.95 -8.20 -8.78
C HIS A 276 -5.11 -9.18 -8.70
N ARG A 277 -6.16 -8.74 -8.00
CA ARG A 277 -7.50 -9.33 -8.09
C ARG A 277 -8.13 -8.97 -9.43
N ARG A 278 -9.16 -9.72 -9.83
CA ARG A 278 -9.97 -9.42 -11.02
C ARG A 278 -10.50 -7.98 -10.97
N ASN A 279 -10.49 -7.27 -12.10
CA ASN A 279 -11.14 -5.96 -12.19
C ASN A 279 -12.65 -6.17 -12.34
N PRO A 280 -13.49 -5.65 -11.43
CA PRO A 280 -14.94 -5.73 -11.56
C PRO A 280 -15.46 -5.07 -12.84
N ALA A 281 -14.84 -3.99 -13.31
CA ALA A 281 -15.25 -3.30 -14.54
C ALA A 281 -15.03 -4.16 -15.80
N ALA A 282 -14.12 -5.13 -15.73
CA ALA A 282 -13.81 -6.06 -16.80
C ALA A 282 -14.62 -7.38 -16.70
N ASP A 283 -15.68 -7.43 -15.89
CA ASP A 283 -16.55 -8.59 -15.73
C ASP A 283 -17.63 -8.69 -16.82
N HIS A 284 -17.19 -8.73 -18.06
CA HIS A 284 -18.04 -8.93 -19.22
C HIS A 284 -17.27 -9.61 -20.37
N ALA A 285 -17.98 -10.04 -21.42
CA ALA A 285 -17.44 -10.95 -22.41
C ALA A 285 -16.67 -10.27 -23.57
N ALA A 286 -16.94 -8.99 -23.84
CA ALA A 286 -16.40 -8.24 -24.97
C ALA A 286 -16.52 -6.74 -24.70
N PHE A 287 -15.66 -5.92 -25.31
CA PHE A 287 -15.74 -4.49 -25.13
C PHE A 287 -17.09 -3.94 -25.58
N THR A 288 -17.63 -3.01 -24.80
CA THR A 288 -18.69 -2.13 -25.26
C THR A 288 -18.18 -1.24 -26.40
N ALA A 289 -19.10 -0.61 -27.15
CA ALA A 289 -18.71 0.31 -28.21
C ALA A 289 -17.83 1.47 -27.69
N ALA A 290 -18.12 1.98 -26.48
CA ALA A 290 -17.35 3.04 -25.85
C ALA A 290 -15.95 2.57 -25.45
N GLU A 291 -15.84 1.39 -24.81
CA GLU A 291 -14.56 0.80 -24.42
C GLU A 291 -13.68 0.50 -25.64
N LYS A 292 -14.26 -0.05 -26.71
CA LYS A 292 -13.55 -0.31 -27.97
C LYS A 292 -13.03 0.98 -28.60
N ARG A 293 -13.88 2.02 -28.68
CA ARG A 293 -13.47 3.34 -29.15
C ARG A 293 -12.36 3.92 -28.27
N GLY A 294 -12.48 3.77 -26.95
CA GLY A 294 -11.47 4.20 -25.99
C GLY A 294 -10.13 3.49 -26.18
N ALA A 295 -10.14 2.19 -26.44
CA ALA A 295 -8.94 1.41 -26.75
C ALA A 295 -8.25 1.90 -28.03
N GLU A 296 -9.02 2.25 -29.07
CA GLU A 296 -8.47 2.83 -30.32
C GLU A 296 -7.83 4.20 -30.07
N VAL A 297 -8.51 5.09 -29.32
CA VAL A 297 -7.95 6.39 -28.91
C VAL A 297 -6.67 6.18 -28.10
N PHE A 298 -6.67 5.24 -27.17
CA PHE A 298 -5.52 4.91 -26.35
C PHE A 298 -4.34 4.41 -27.20
N ARG A 299 -4.58 3.49 -28.14
CA ARG A 299 -3.57 3.00 -29.08
C ARG A 299 -2.92 4.16 -29.84
N ASP A 300 -3.73 5.07 -30.35
CA ASP A 300 -3.25 6.13 -31.24
C ASP A 300 -2.58 7.30 -30.51
N ARG A 301 -2.90 7.51 -29.22
CA ARG A 301 -2.48 8.71 -28.46
C ARG A 301 -1.64 8.44 -27.22
N CYS A 302 -1.78 7.27 -26.61
CA CYS A 302 -1.23 6.97 -25.28
C CYS A 302 -0.22 5.82 -25.30
N ALA A 303 -0.38 4.84 -26.20
CA ALA A 303 0.41 3.61 -26.20
C ALA A 303 1.89 3.81 -26.56
N SER A 304 2.28 4.96 -27.13
CA SER A 304 3.70 5.28 -27.36
C SER A 304 4.50 5.37 -26.06
N CYS A 305 3.85 5.69 -24.94
CA CYS A 305 4.47 5.65 -23.61
C CYS A 305 3.86 4.50 -22.78
N HIS A 306 2.53 4.38 -22.76
CA HIS A 306 1.83 3.36 -22.00
C HIS A 306 1.64 2.07 -22.81
N ASP A 307 2.76 1.46 -23.18
CA ASP A 307 2.78 0.32 -24.08
C ASP A 307 2.14 -0.94 -23.47
N ALA A 308 1.41 -1.69 -24.28
CA ALA A 308 0.69 -2.89 -23.88
C ALA A 308 1.65 -4.09 -23.78
N ARG A 309 2.44 -4.17 -22.70
CA ARG A 309 3.44 -5.23 -22.49
C ARG A 309 3.01 -6.25 -21.45
N LEU A 310 3.61 -7.45 -21.50
CA LEU A 310 3.53 -8.42 -20.40
C LEU A 310 4.64 -8.20 -19.36
N ILE A 311 5.77 -7.62 -19.77
CA ILE A 311 6.91 -7.28 -18.93
C ILE A 311 7.39 -5.88 -19.35
N ALA A 312 7.38 -4.92 -18.43
CA ALA A 312 7.64 -3.51 -18.77
C ALA A 312 9.01 -3.27 -19.45
N GLU A 313 10.04 -4.00 -19.00
CA GLU A 313 11.42 -3.89 -19.49
C GLU A 313 11.73 -4.70 -20.76
N ASP A 314 10.83 -5.58 -21.21
CA ASP A 314 11.03 -6.40 -22.41
C ASP A 314 10.12 -5.91 -23.55
N PRO A 315 10.66 -5.18 -24.54
CA PRO A 315 9.90 -4.74 -25.71
C PRO A 315 9.34 -5.92 -26.53
N ASN A 316 9.94 -7.11 -26.48
CA ASN A 316 9.42 -8.27 -27.21
C ASN A 316 8.16 -8.84 -26.56
N SER A 317 7.84 -8.40 -25.34
CA SER A 317 6.61 -8.75 -24.64
C SER A 317 5.42 -7.85 -25.02
N ALA A 318 5.61 -6.94 -25.98
CA ALA A 318 4.55 -6.10 -26.53
C ALA A 318 3.42 -6.95 -27.13
N VAL A 319 2.19 -6.54 -26.86
CA VAL A 319 0.98 -7.23 -27.26
C VAL A 319 0.28 -6.41 -28.35
N PRO A 320 -0.01 -7.03 -29.51
CA PRO A 320 -0.65 -6.33 -30.60
C PRO A 320 -2.13 -6.07 -30.30
N PHE A 321 -2.68 -5.02 -30.91
CA PHE A 321 -3.95 -4.41 -30.55
C PHE A 321 -5.14 -5.39 -30.56
N GLU A 322 -5.12 -6.35 -31.48
CA GLU A 322 -6.17 -7.34 -31.71
C GLU A 322 -6.30 -8.32 -30.53
N ARG A 323 -5.27 -8.40 -29.68
CA ARG A 323 -5.26 -9.22 -28.47
C ARG A 323 -5.65 -8.47 -27.20
N TRP A 324 -5.78 -7.14 -27.25
CA TRP A 324 -6.03 -6.33 -26.06
C TRP A 324 -7.32 -6.71 -25.36
N GLU A 325 -8.44 -6.79 -26.09
CA GLU A 325 -9.75 -7.15 -25.50
C GLU A 325 -9.69 -8.44 -24.69
N LYS A 326 -9.19 -9.51 -25.31
CA LYS A 326 -9.06 -10.82 -24.64
C LYS A 326 -8.22 -10.75 -23.36
N LEU A 327 -7.13 -9.97 -23.35
CA LEU A 327 -6.24 -9.91 -22.20
C LEU A 327 -6.73 -8.94 -21.12
N VAL A 328 -7.30 -7.79 -21.51
CA VAL A 328 -7.93 -6.83 -20.57
C VAL A 328 -9.08 -7.48 -19.81
N LEU A 329 -9.96 -8.20 -20.53
CA LEU A 329 -11.12 -8.89 -19.93
C LEU A 329 -10.76 -10.22 -19.26
N SER A 330 -9.51 -10.68 -19.38
CA SER A 330 -9.09 -11.89 -18.67
C SER A 330 -8.99 -11.62 -17.16
N PRO A 331 -9.34 -12.59 -16.29
CA PRO A 331 -9.23 -12.43 -14.84
C PRO A 331 -7.90 -11.85 -14.34
N PRO A 332 -6.72 -12.29 -14.84
CA PRO A 332 -5.44 -11.73 -14.39
C PRO A 332 -5.16 -10.32 -14.92
N GLY A 333 -5.74 -9.89 -16.05
CA GLY A 333 -5.45 -8.59 -16.67
C GLY A 333 -3.94 -8.34 -16.85
N PRO A 334 -3.21 -9.19 -17.60
CA PRO A 334 -1.76 -9.30 -17.48
C PRO A 334 -0.96 -8.18 -18.17
N LEU A 335 -1.61 -7.19 -18.78
CA LEU A 335 -0.94 -6.09 -19.47
C LEU A 335 -0.49 -5.02 -18.46
N VAL A 336 0.79 -4.63 -18.49
CA VAL A 336 1.36 -3.63 -17.55
C VAL A 336 1.03 -2.18 -17.95
N TRP A 337 0.79 -1.89 -19.23
CA TRP A 337 0.51 -0.54 -19.75
C TRP A 337 1.62 0.48 -19.42
N ASN A 338 2.87 0.08 -19.62
CA ASN A 338 4.04 0.93 -19.47
C ASN A 338 5.28 0.34 -20.14
N THR A 339 6.38 1.11 -20.04
CA THR A 339 7.73 0.72 -20.44
C THR A 339 8.71 0.95 -19.28
N ALA A 340 9.97 0.58 -19.49
CA ALA A 340 11.08 0.94 -18.59
C ALA A 340 11.60 2.38 -18.79
N GLU A 341 11.06 3.12 -19.76
CA GLU A 341 11.56 4.43 -20.16
C GLU A 341 11.10 5.56 -19.22
N TYR A 342 11.81 6.68 -19.33
CA TYR A 342 11.49 7.93 -18.64
C TYR A 342 10.90 8.90 -19.64
N ALA A 343 9.95 9.72 -19.17
CA ALA A 343 9.36 10.77 -19.97
C ALA A 343 9.21 12.07 -19.17
N LYS A 344 9.47 13.19 -19.83
CA LYS A 344 9.16 14.54 -19.35
C LYS A 344 7.74 14.92 -19.74
N THR A 345 6.77 14.49 -18.95
CA THR A 345 5.34 14.63 -19.24
C THR A 345 4.73 15.99 -18.84
N GLY A 346 5.58 16.96 -18.52
CA GLY A 346 5.15 18.28 -17.99
C GLY A 346 4.66 18.30 -16.54
N VAL A 347 4.52 17.14 -15.89
CA VAL A 347 4.20 17.05 -14.46
C VAL A 347 5.42 17.42 -13.62
N LEU A 348 5.45 18.65 -13.11
CA LEU A 348 6.57 19.20 -12.34
C LEU A 348 6.35 19.15 -10.81
N PRO A 349 7.43 19.21 -10.00
CA PRO A 349 8.83 19.05 -10.42
C PRO A 349 9.13 17.58 -10.78
N TYR A 350 10.12 17.36 -11.66
CA TYR A 350 10.51 16.01 -12.05
C TYR A 350 11.25 15.28 -10.92
N VAL A 351 11.03 13.97 -10.83
CA VAL A 351 11.67 13.11 -9.81
C VAL A 351 13.07 12.63 -10.22
N HIS A 352 13.40 12.78 -11.51
CA HIS A 352 14.66 12.45 -12.17
C HIS A 352 14.96 13.50 -13.26
N GLU A 353 16.23 13.66 -13.64
CA GLU A 353 16.63 14.60 -14.70
C GLU A 353 16.02 14.26 -16.07
N ASP A 354 15.74 12.97 -16.31
CA ASP A 354 15.05 12.46 -17.49
C ASP A 354 13.52 12.51 -17.39
N GLY A 355 12.98 13.00 -16.27
CA GLY A 355 11.54 13.08 -16.01
C GLY A 355 11.07 12.09 -14.96
N ALA A 356 10.02 11.33 -15.27
CA ALA A 356 9.53 10.25 -14.42
C ALA A 356 9.44 8.96 -15.23
N ARG A 357 9.67 7.81 -14.57
CA ARG A 357 9.33 6.53 -15.17
C ARG A 357 7.85 6.50 -15.53
N ILE A 358 7.54 6.00 -16.72
CA ILE A 358 6.17 5.79 -17.17
C ILE A 358 5.48 4.79 -16.22
N PRO A 359 4.43 5.21 -15.49
CA PRO A 359 3.79 4.34 -14.55
C PRO A 359 2.89 3.33 -15.24
N THR A 360 2.83 2.12 -14.67
CA THR A 360 1.79 1.15 -15.02
C THR A 360 0.39 1.78 -14.86
N LEU A 361 -0.48 1.51 -15.83
CA LEU A 361 -1.91 1.82 -15.75
C LEU A 361 -2.75 0.61 -15.33
N ARG A 362 -2.13 -0.51 -14.96
CA ARG A 362 -2.85 -1.67 -14.48
C ARG A 362 -3.49 -1.36 -13.13
N ARG A 363 -4.78 -1.65 -12.98
CA ARG A 363 -5.65 -1.33 -11.84
C ARG A 363 -5.62 0.16 -11.49
N LEU A 364 -5.67 1.02 -12.51
CA LEU A 364 -5.54 2.46 -12.35
C LEU A 364 -6.60 3.05 -11.42
N TYR A 365 -7.81 2.47 -11.39
CA TYR A 365 -8.90 2.87 -10.49
C TYR A 365 -8.59 2.68 -8.99
N LYS A 366 -7.61 1.85 -8.63
CA LYS A 366 -7.13 1.67 -7.25
C LYS A 366 -5.98 2.60 -6.88
N LYS A 367 -5.51 3.42 -7.82
CA LYS A 367 -4.50 4.43 -7.58
C LYS A 367 -5.16 5.79 -7.44
N TRP A 368 -4.99 6.42 -6.30
CA TRP A 368 -5.34 7.82 -6.09
C TRP A 368 -4.39 8.43 -5.04
N PRO A 369 -3.98 9.71 -5.15
CA PRO A 369 -4.18 10.61 -6.29
C PRO A 369 -3.33 10.24 -7.52
N TYR A 370 -3.62 10.89 -8.66
CA TYR A 370 -2.93 10.66 -9.94
C TYR A 370 -1.70 11.55 -10.11
N PHE A 371 -0.93 11.25 -11.17
CA PHE A 371 0.41 11.75 -11.42
C PHE A 371 1.44 11.38 -10.36
N THR A 372 2.70 11.72 -10.61
CA THR A 372 3.78 11.47 -9.65
C THR A 372 3.67 12.41 -8.46
N ASN A 373 3.25 13.67 -8.65
CA ASN A 373 3.13 14.67 -7.60
C ASN A 373 1.74 14.72 -6.92
N GLY A 374 0.81 13.81 -7.26
CA GLY A 374 -0.53 13.77 -6.67
C GLY A 374 -1.46 14.92 -7.06
N SER A 375 -1.12 15.70 -8.09
CA SER A 375 -1.81 16.95 -8.46
C SER A 375 -3.14 16.78 -9.20
N ALA A 376 -3.49 15.56 -9.63
CA ALA A 376 -4.79 15.26 -10.22
C ALA A 376 -5.59 14.33 -9.30
N LYS A 377 -6.85 14.66 -9.04
CA LYS A 377 -7.74 13.95 -8.10
C LYS A 377 -8.74 13.04 -8.79
N SER A 378 -8.82 13.06 -10.12
CA SER A 378 -9.67 12.18 -10.93
C SER A 378 -9.00 11.81 -12.25
N LEU A 379 -9.44 10.71 -12.86
CA LEU A 379 -9.02 10.35 -14.23
C LEU A 379 -9.51 11.37 -15.27
N ALA A 380 -10.70 11.94 -15.07
CA ALA A 380 -11.21 13.00 -15.93
C ALA A 380 -10.22 14.17 -15.98
N GLU A 381 -9.69 14.60 -14.83
CA GLU A 381 -8.68 15.65 -14.74
C GLU A 381 -7.35 15.27 -15.42
N VAL A 382 -6.92 14.00 -15.32
CA VAL A 382 -5.73 13.51 -16.04
C VAL A 382 -5.93 13.61 -17.56
N VAL A 383 -7.09 13.18 -18.05
CA VAL A 383 -7.44 13.18 -19.47
C VAL A 383 -7.67 14.61 -19.99
N ASP A 384 -8.24 15.50 -19.18
CA ASP A 384 -8.47 16.90 -19.52
C ASP A 384 -7.17 17.69 -19.71
N ARG A 385 -6.17 17.42 -18.87
CA ARG A 385 -4.86 18.07 -18.94
C ARG A 385 -3.95 17.51 -20.02
N PHE A 386 -4.29 16.37 -20.61
CA PHE A 386 -3.54 15.79 -21.72
C PHE A 386 -3.56 16.68 -22.96
N ALA A 387 -2.40 16.88 -23.57
CA ALA A 387 -2.21 17.61 -24.82
C ALA A 387 -1.19 16.87 -25.69
N TYR A 388 -1.37 16.93 -27.01
CA TYR A 388 -0.46 16.28 -27.94
C TYR A 388 -0.28 17.08 -29.24
N ASP A 389 0.81 16.82 -29.93
CA ASP A 389 1.08 17.26 -31.31
C ASP A 389 1.80 16.14 -32.09
N ALA A 390 2.35 16.47 -33.26
CA ALA A 390 3.04 15.49 -34.09
C ALA A 390 4.37 14.97 -33.50
N ARG A 391 4.91 15.62 -32.46
CA ARG A 391 6.24 15.35 -31.90
C ARG A 391 6.21 14.96 -30.43
N SER A 392 5.16 15.30 -29.70
CA SER A 392 5.12 15.18 -28.25
C SER A 392 3.71 15.00 -27.69
N SER A 393 3.66 14.37 -26.52
CA SER A 393 2.47 14.21 -25.69
C SER A 393 2.81 14.59 -24.26
N LEU A 394 2.00 15.46 -23.65
CA LEU A 394 2.21 15.99 -22.31
C LEU A 394 0.94 15.81 -21.47
N HIS A 395 1.10 15.50 -20.20
CA HIS A 395 0.00 15.40 -19.23
C HIS A 395 -0.27 16.71 -18.51
N ASP A 396 0.70 17.63 -18.50
CA ASP A 396 0.56 18.96 -17.93
C ASP A 396 1.49 19.93 -18.69
N GLN A 397 1.33 21.24 -18.50
CA GLN A 397 2.17 22.27 -19.11
C GLN A 397 2.22 22.22 -20.65
N GLY A 398 1.22 21.61 -21.29
CA GLY A 398 1.09 21.60 -22.75
C GLY A 398 0.89 23.03 -23.28
N ALA A 399 1.68 23.41 -24.28
CA ALA A 399 1.57 24.73 -24.89
C ALA A 399 0.15 24.97 -25.45
N PRO A 400 -0.35 26.22 -25.48
CA PRO A 400 -1.70 26.51 -25.99
C PRO A 400 -1.97 26.04 -27.43
N ALA A 401 -0.93 25.88 -28.24
CA ALA A 401 -1.02 25.40 -29.62
C ALA A 401 -1.16 23.86 -29.74
N MET A 402 -0.99 23.11 -28.64
CA MET A 402 -1.13 21.65 -28.66
C MET A 402 -2.61 21.24 -28.73
N THR A 403 -2.86 20.12 -29.39
CA THR A 403 -4.21 19.57 -29.56
C THR A 403 -4.70 18.95 -28.26
N ARG A 404 -5.98 19.14 -27.95
CA ARG A 404 -6.70 18.48 -26.84
C ARG A 404 -7.60 17.38 -27.38
N LEU A 405 -7.89 16.37 -26.56
CA LEU A 405 -8.85 15.33 -26.93
C LEU A 405 -10.27 15.94 -27.07
N PRO A 406 -11.03 15.61 -28.13
CA PRO A 406 -12.45 15.92 -28.22
C PRO A 406 -13.25 15.29 -27.07
N ALA A 407 -14.41 15.86 -26.73
CA ALA A 407 -15.23 15.38 -25.61
C ALA A 407 -15.61 13.89 -25.73
N ASP A 408 -16.01 13.45 -26.92
CA ASP A 408 -16.39 12.05 -27.16
C ASP A 408 -15.20 11.10 -27.00
N ASP A 409 -14.01 11.50 -27.45
CA ASP A 409 -12.79 10.72 -27.28
C ASP A 409 -12.36 10.66 -25.81
N LYS A 410 -12.55 11.73 -25.04
CA LYS A 410 -12.31 11.72 -23.60
C LYS A 410 -13.24 10.74 -22.88
N ALA A 411 -14.54 10.79 -23.19
CA ALA A 411 -15.52 9.89 -22.58
C ALA A 411 -15.23 8.42 -22.93
N ALA A 412 -14.93 8.13 -24.19
CA ALA A 412 -14.57 6.78 -24.62
C ALA A 412 -13.26 6.29 -23.96
N LEU A 413 -12.23 7.16 -23.89
CA LEU A 413 -10.97 6.85 -23.24
C LEU A 413 -11.16 6.53 -21.76
N LEU A 414 -11.98 7.29 -21.04
CA LEU A 414 -12.29 7.01 -19.63
C LEU A 414 -12.95 5.64 -19.46
N ALA A 415 -13.90 5.27 -20.31
CA ALA A 415 -14.53 3.95 -20.28
C ALA A 415 -13.51 2.81 -20.46
N PHE A 416 -12.50 3.00 -21.34
CA PHE A 416 -11.42 2.03 -21.48
C PHE A 416 -10.46 2.02 -20.28
N LEU A 417 -10.10 3.18 -19.74
CA LEU A 417 -9.20 3.28 -18.57
C LEU A 417 -9.78 2.62 -17.32
N ASP A 418 -11.10 2.59 -17.16
CA ASP A 418 -11.77 1.87 -16.07
C ASP A 418 -11.56 0.36 -16.13
N LEU A 419 -11.29 -0.19 -17.32
CA LEU A 419 -10.99 -1.62 -17.51
C LEU A 419 -9.58 -2.01 -17.07
N LEU A 420 -8.65 -1.04 -16.97
CA LEU A 420 -7.22 -1.33 -16.75
C LEU A 420 -6.90 -1.66 -15.30
#